data_AF-A0AAU9Q1W4-F1
#
_entry.id   AF-A0AAU9Q1W4-F1
#
_cell.length_a   1.000
_cell.length_b   1.000
_cell.length_c   1.000
_cell.angle_alpha   90.00
_cell.angle_beta   90.00
_cell.angle_gamma   90.00
#
_symmetry.space_group_name_H-M   'P 1'
#
loop_
_entity.id
_entity.type
_entity.pdbx_description
1 polymer ?
#
loop_
_entity_poly.entity_id
_entity_poly.type
_entity_poly.pdbx_seq_one_letter_code
_entity_poly.pdbx_strand_id
1 'polypeptide(L)'
;MEAPYQKSWFKKGQASQKQERSSRFSKHDQASKLNQLLEDHSLDLDANHKGFVSIVGAGPHDPDLLTVKAVKAIMAAEVLLYDRLVNKDILELASPQADWIYVGKRCGQPSIGQEEICNLMVSLAQQGKRVVRLKGGDPFVFGRGGEEALALVKNSIAYEVIPGITAAIGCSANSLIPLTHRGVARSVTFVIGQVVTGAFEAWSQLMQSGQTLVFYMGLEKSSQIQTGLIGSGLRADFPVAIITHGCSPQQQVHVTQLNQLNDLSITLKGVSPALIVMGEVVKLREQLIETVQSVTEYEGI
;
A
#
# COMPACT_ATOMS: atom_id res chain seq x y z
N MET A 1 33.25 -41.75 -34.94
CA MET A 1 34.50 -40.98 -34.87
C MET A 1 34.26 -39.86 -33.87
N GLU A 2 34.19 -40.19 -32.59
CA GLU A 2 35.32 -40.24 -31.64
C GLU A 2 36.03 -38.89 -31.48
N ALA A 3 36.04 -38.46 -30.22
CA ALA A 3 36.52 -37.22 -29.61
C ALA A 3 38.09 -37.14 -29.66
N PRO A 4 38.88 -36.35 -28.88
CA PRO A 4 38.52 -35.56 -27.69
C PRO A 4 39.42 -34.33 -27.32
N TYR A 5 39.04 -33.70 -26.20
CA TYR A 5 39.87 -33.30 -25.04
C TYR A 5 41.04 -32.28 -25.11
N GLN A 6 40.87 -31.26 -24.25
CA GLN A 6 41.72 -30.84 -23.12
C GLN A 6 42.92 -29.88 -23.25
N LYS A 7 42.77 -28.80 -22.45
CA LYS A 7 43.71 -28.21 -21.46
C LYS A 7 45.00 -27.51 -21.92
N SER A 8 45.14 -26.26 -21.47
CA SER A 8 46.35 -25.83 -20.77
C SER A 8 46.09 -24.54 -19.96
N TRP A 9 46.09 -24.69 -18.64
CA TRP A 9 46.23 -23.62 -17.66
C TRP A 9 47.72 -23.40 -17.34
N PHE A 10 48.07 -22.17 -16.95
CA PHE A 10 49.34 -21.66 -16.41
C PHE A 10 50.42 -21.13 -17.39
N LYS A 11 50.51 -19.81 -17.46
CA LYS A 11 51.78 -19.09 -17.30
C LYS A 11 51.63 -18.06 -16.16
N LYS A 12 52.41 -18.26 -15.09
CA LYS A 12 52.72 -17.25 -14.06
C LYS A 12 53.84 -16.36 -14.61
N GLY A 13 53.71 -15.05 -14.43
CA GLY A 13 54.75 -14.05 -14.64
C GLY A 13 54.36 -12.77 -13.91
N GLN A 14 55.06 -12.53 -12.78
CA GLN A 14 55.11 -11.33 -11.92
C GLN A 14 55.25 -10.02 -12.71
N ALA A 15 55.00 -8.80 -12.24
CA ALA A 15 54.38 -8.19 -11.06
C ALA A 15 54.28 -6.67 -11.38
N SER A 16 53.50 -5.94 -10.58
CA SER A 16 53.52 -4.48 -10.40
C SER A 16 52.79 -3.62 -11.43
N GLN A 17 51.53 -3.28 -11.12
CA GLN A 17 51.13 -1.88 -10.98
C GLN A 17 49.93 -1.79 -10.03
N LYS A 18 50.14 -1.06 -8.94
CA LYS A 18 49.14 -0.65 -7.94
C LYS A 18 47.98 0.08 -8.61
N GLN A 19 46.77 -0.41 -8.42
CA GLN A 19 45.59 0.45 -8.39
C GLN A 19 44.58 -0.15 -7.40
N GLU A 20 44.50 0.49 -6.24
CA GLU A 20 43.51 0.24 -5.20
C GLU A 20 42.11 0.42 -5.79
N ARG A 21 41.36 -0.67 -5.90
CA ARG A 21 39.89 -0.64 -6.04
C ARG A 21 39.30 -1.14 -4.73
N SER A 22 39.26 -0.26 -3.73
CA SER A 22 38.34 -0.40 -2.61
C SER A 22 36.98 0.18 -3.04
N SER A 23 36.02 -0.68 -3.33
CA SER A 23 34.60 -0.29 -3.44
C SER A 23 33.68 -1.48 -3.23
N ARG A 24 33.98 -2.31 -2.24
CA ARG A 24 33.03 -3.25 -1.65
C ARG A 24 32.76 -2.78 -0.23
N PHE A 25 31.49 -2.81 0.17
CA PHE A 25 30.94 -2.50 1.50
C PHE A 25 30.65 -1.01 1.78
N SER A 26 29.46 -0.54 1.41
CA SER A 26 28.88 0.70 1.97
C SER A 26 27.34 0.63 2.14
N LYS A 27 26.63 -0.33 1.52
CA LYS A 27 25.16 -0.43 1.66
C LYS A 27 24.67 -1.31 2.81
N HIS A 28 25.51 -2.16 3.40
CA HIS A 28 25.14 -2.92 4.60
C HIS A 28 25.26 -2.13 5.90
N ASP A 29 26.04 -1.04 5.91
CA ASP A 29 26.32 -0.28 7.12
C ASP A 29 25.19 0.70 7.52
N GLN A 30 24.33 1.10 6.57
CA GLN A 30 23.19 1.97 6.85
C GLN A 30 21.97 1.21 7.35
N ALA A 31 21.70 0.02 6.79
CA ALA A 31 20.63 -0.84 7.27
C ALA A 31 20.97 -1.43 8.65
N SER A 32 22.24 -1.76 8.91
CA SER A 32 22.69 -2.16 10.24
C SER A 32 22.62 -1.01 11.24
N LYS A 33 23.04 0.21 10.87
CA LYS A 33 22.88 1.40 11.74
C LYS A 33 21.42 1.73 12.03
N LEU A 34 20.53 1.60 11.06
CA LEU A 34 19.10 1.83 11.27
C LEU A 34 18.52 0.76 12.20
N ASN A 35 18.85 -0.52 11.98
CA ASN A 35 18.41 -1.59 12.87
C ASN A 35 19.01 -1.45 14.26
N GLN A 36 20.26 -1.02 14.39
CA GLN A 36 20.93 -0.78 15.66
C GLN A 36 20.35 0.43 16.39
N LEU A 37 19.99 1.51 15.68
CA LEU A 37 19.24 2.64 16.24
C LEU A 37 17.83 2.23 16.69
N LEU A 38 17.18 1.32 15.96
CA LEU A 38 15.87 0.77 16.34
C LEU A 38 15.97 -0.22 17.51
N GLU A 39 17.03 -1.01 17.59
CA GLU A 39 17.34 -1.94 18.70
C GLU A 39 17.73 -1.17 19.97
N ASP A 40 18.60 -0.17 19.86
CA ASP A 40 19.00 0.72 20.97
C ASP A 40 17.81 1.54 21.49
N HIS A 41 16.82 1.84 20.65
CA HIS A 41 15.56 2.47 21.08
C HIS A 41 14.49 1.48 21.53
N SER A 42 14.60 0.19 21.24
CA SER A 42 13.61 -0.82 21.65
C SER A 42 13.97 -1.59 22.92
N LEU A 43 15.18 -1.40 23.47
CA LEU A 43 15.67 -2.15 24.64
C LEU A 43 15.77 -1.37 25.95
N ASP A 44 15.32 -0.12 26.01
CA ASP A 44 15.35 0.70 27.24
C ASP A 44 13.93 1.12 27.68
N LEU A 45 13.01 0.15 27.67
CA LEU A 45 11.60 0.35 28.05
C LEU A 45 11.35 0.49 29.56
N ASP A 46 12.38 0.41 30.42
CA ASP A 46 12.22 0.27 31.87
C ASP A 46 13.02 1.27 32.74
N ALA A 47 13.07 2.56 32.40
CA ALA A 47 13.56 3.57 33.37
C ALA A 47 12.84 4.92 33.42
N ASN A 48 11.87 5.20 32.54
CA ASN A 48 10.95 6.32 32.71
C ASN A 48 9.79 6.12 31.74
N HIS A 49 8.55 6.14 32.22
CA HIS A 49 7.32 5.78 31.50
C HIS A 49 7.01 6.75 30.33
N LYS A 50 7.84 6.75 29.29
CA LYS A 50 7.71 7.58 28.10
C LYS A 50 6.76 6.86 27.14
N GLY A 51 5.68 7.54 26.74
CA GLY A 51 4.73 6.96 25.81
C GLY A 51 5.33 6.73 24.44
N PHE A 52 4.69 5.85 23.69
CA PHE A 52 5.19 5.34 22.42
C PHE A 52 4.07 5.25 21.41
N VAL A 53 4.35 5.56 20.15
CA VAL A 53 3.34 5.55 19.09
C VAL A 53 3.70 4.55 18.00
N SER A 54 2.79 3.62 17.71
CA SER A 54 2.87 2.76 16.53
C SER A 54 1.91 3.26 15.46
N ILE A 55 2.42 3.67 14.30
CA ILE A 55 1.59 3.99 13.13
C ILE A 55 1.45 2.71 12.31
N VAL A 56 0.26 2.11 12.30
CA VAL A 56 0.04 0.74 11.85
C VAL A 56 -0.86 0.68 10.62
N GLY A 57 -0.40 0.00 9.58
CA GLY A 57 -1.22 -0.38 8.43
C GLY A 57 -2.12 -1.56 8.76
N ALA A 58 -3.43 -1.34 8.67
CA ALA A 58 -4.47 -2.35 8.94
C ALA A 58 -4.72 -3.27 7.73
N GLY A 59 -4.11 -3.02 6.57
CA GLY A 59 -4.47 -3.73 5.35
C GLY A 59 -5.77 -3.18 4.72
N PRO A 60 -6.22 -3.77 3.61
CA PRO A 60 -7.34 -3.24 2.81
C PRO A 60 -8.70 -3.44 3.47
N HIS A 61 -8.91 -4.54 4.20
CA HIS A 61 -10.13 -4.82 4.98
C HIS A 61 -10.02 -6.10 5.81
N ASP A 62 -9.59 -7.19 5.18
CA ASP A 62 -9.49 -8.54 5.75
C ASP A 62 -8.49 -8.59 6.94
N PRO A 63 -8.93 -9.03 8.14
CA PRO A 63 -8.04 -9.25 9.28
C PRO A 63 -6.87 -10.19 8.99
N ASP A 64 -7.04 -11.18 8.09
CA ASP A 64 -5.98 -12.14 7.75
C ASP A 64 -4.85 -11.51 6.92
N LEU A 65 -5.07 -10.30 6.40
CA LEU A 65 -4.05 -9.50 5.70
C LEU A 65 -3.26 -8.59 6.64
N LEU A 66 -3.52 -8.63 7.96
CA LEU A 66 -2.68 -7.96 8.94
C LEU A 66 -1.29 -8.60 8.99
N THR A 67 -0.28 -7.75 9.15
CA THR A 67 1.06 -8.27 9.43
C THR A 67 1.12 -8.78 10.87
N VAL A 68 1.96 -9.79 11.13
CA VAL A 68 2.19 -10.30 12.50
C VAL A 68 2.61 -9.18 13.46
N LYS A 69 3.38 -8.19 12.97
CA LYS A 69 3.78 -7.03 13.77
C LYS A 69 2.60 -6.10 14.07
N ALA A 70 1.69 -5.89 13.12
CA ALA A 70 0.47 -5.11 13.34
C ALA A 70 -0.42 -5.75 14.41
N VAL A 71 -0.65 -7.07 14.34
CA VAL A 71 -1.43 -7.80 15.35
C VAL A 71 -0.83 -7.62 16.75
N LYS A 72 0.48 -7.81 16.90
CA LYS A 72 1.18 -7.62 18.18
C LYS A 72 1.03 -6.20 18.72
N ALA A 73 1.16 -5.18 17.86
CA ALA A 73 1.00 -3.79 18.27
C ALA A 73 -0.43 -3.47 18.72
N ILE A 74 -1.44 -3.94 17.95
CA ILE A 74 -2.86 -3.74 18.28
C ILE A 74 -3.22 -4.39 19.62
N MET A 75 -2.78 -5.64 19.85
CA MET A 75 -3.04 -6.35 21.11
C MET A 75 -2.39 -5.66 22.32
N ALA A 76 -1.23 -5.03 22.14
CA ALA A 76 -0.50 -4.34 23.20
C ALA A 76 -0.92 -2.87 23.41
N ALA A 77 -1.82 -2.33 22.59
CA ALA A 77 -2.24 -0.95 22.63
C ALA A 77 -3.01 -0.61 23.92
N GLU A 78 -2.74 0.56 24.50
CA GLU A 78 -3.58 1.15 25.53
C GLU A 78 -4.61 2.12 24.93
N VAL A 79 -4.27 2.73 23.79
CA VAL A 79 -5.18 3.58 23.03
C VAL A 79 -5.08 3.26 21.54
N LEU A 80 -6.22 3.06 20.91
CA LEU A 80 -6.34 2.79 19.48
C LEU A 80 -7.01 3.99 18.79
N LEU A 81 -6.22 4.75 18.01
CA LEU A 81 -6.71 5.82 17.13
C LEU A 81 -7.00 5.25 15.74
N TYR A 82 -8.26 5.14 15.35
CA TYR A 82 -8.66 4.49 14.10
C TYR A 82 -9.58 5.38 13.23
N ASP A 83 -9.55 5.16 11.93
CA ASP A 83 -10.41 5.87 10.98
C ASP A 83 -11.46 4.94 10.34
N ARG A 84 -12.27 5.51 9.44
CA ARG A 84 -13.43 4.85 8.82
C ARG A 84 -13.08 3.55 8.08
N LEU A 85 -11.87 3.43 7.55
CA LEU A 85 -11.51 2.32 6.67
C LEU A 85 -11.10 1.06 7.43
N VAL A 86 -10.95 1.14 8.74
CA VAL A 86 -10.57 0.00 9.57
C VAL A 86 -11.81 -0.84 9.91
N ASN A 87 -11.77 -2.13 9.60
CA ASN A 87 -12.81 -3.08 9.94
C ASN A 87 -12.92 -3.26 11.47
N LYS A 88 -14.14 -3.41 11.99
CA LYS A 88 -14.42 -3.69 13.40
C LYS A 88 -13.70 -4.94 13.90
N ASP A 89 -13.63 -5.99 13.07
CA ASP A 89 -12.95 -7.24 13.43
C ASP A 89 -11.46 -7.03 13.77
N ILE A 90 -10.82 -6.04 13.13
CA ILE A 90 -9.44 -5.66 13.43
C ILE A 90 -9.36 -4.91 14.77
N LEU A 91 -10.34 -4.05 15.06
CA LEU A 91 -10.40 -3.31 16.34
C LEU A 91 -10.55 -4.29 17.51
N GLU A 92 -11.36 -5.33 17.33
CA GLU A 92 -11.64 -6.37 18.35
C GLU A 92 -10.41 -7.22 18.73
N LEU A 93 -9.29 -7.13 17.99
CA LEU A 93 -8.01 -7.71 18.39
C LEU A 93 -7.33 -6.95 19.54
N ALA A 94 -7.71 -5.68 19.76
CA ALA A 94 -7.14 -4.89 20.84
C ALA A 94 -7.56 -5.43 22.22
N SER A 95 -6.76 -5.11 23.24
CA SER A 95 -7.13 -5.41 24.63
C SER A 95 -8.52 -4.83 24.95
N PRO A 96 -9.39 -5.56 25.69
CA PRO A 96 -10.67 -5.02 26.16
C PRO A 96 -10.55 -3.77 27.04
N GLN A 97 -9.35 -3.50 27.57
CA GLN A 97 -9.04 -2.30 28.36
C GLN A 97 -8.52 -1.12 27.52
N ALA A 98 -8.31 -1.32 26.21
CA ALA A 98 -7.80 -0.27 25.34
C ALA A 98 -8.90 0.76 25.02
N ASP A 99 -8.56 2.05 25.11
CA ASP A 99 -9.46 3.12 24.70
C ASP A 99 -9.53 3.18 23.16
N TRP A 100 -10.72 3.04 22.57
CA TRP A 100 -10.90 3.19 21.11
C TRP A 100 -11.39 4.59 20.77
N ILE A 101 -10.59 5.34 20.02
CA ILE A 101 -10.91 6.71 19.63
C ILE A 101 -11.00 6.79 18.10
N TYR A 102 -12.22 7.05 17.63
CA TYR A 102 -12.49 7.28 16.21
C TYR A 102 -12.01 8.67 15.78
N VAL A 103 -11.09 8.72 14.82
CA VAL A 103 -10.48 9.94 14.27
C VAL A 103 -10.88 10.23 12.82
N GLY A 104 -11.78 9.43 12.24
CA GLY A 104 -12.24 9.62 10.86
C GLY A 104 -13.29 10.73 10.69
N LYS A 105 -13.61 11.05 9.43
CA LYS A 105 -14.75 11.92 9.10
C LYS A 105 -16.05 11.24 9.54
N ARG A 106 -16.83 11.86 10.41
CA ARG A 106 -18.23 11.48 10.67
C ARG A 106 -19.11 12.23 9.67
N CYS A 107 -19.98 11.53 8.94
CA CYS A 107 -20.95 12.20 8.07
C CYS A 107 -21.77 13.21 8.90
N GLY A 108 -21.73 14.49 8.52
CA GLY A 108 -22.53 15.55 9.15
C GLY A 108 -21.92 16.27 10.36
N GLN A 109 -20.69 15.96 10.79
CA GLN A 109 -19.99 16.71 11.84
C GLN A 109 -18.68 17.34 11.31
N PRO A 110 -18.21 18.46 11.90
CA PRO A 110 -16.88 19.00 11.60
C PRO A 110 -15.84 17.89 11.81
N SER A 111 -15.13 17.54 10.75
CA SER A 111 -14.02 16.58 10.83
C SER A 111 -12.97 17.12 11.77
N ILE A 112 -12.37 16.24 12.58
CA ILE A 112 -11.11 16.63 13.18
C ILE A 112 -10.07 16.82 12.07
N GLY A 113 -9.35 17.92 12.14
CA GLY A 113 -8.28 18.23 11.19
C GLY A 113 -7.12 17.25 11.34
N GLN A 114 -6.27 17.11 10.32
CA GLN A 114 -5.06 16.29 10.45
C GLN A 114 -4.17 16.77 11.59
N GLU A 115 -4.07 18.08 11.78
CA GLU A 115 -3.33 18.69 12.87
C GLU A 115 -3.90 18.27 14.24
N GLU A 116 -5.21 18.20 14.38
CA GLU A 116 -5.86 17.76 15.62
C GLU A 116 -5.62 16.27 15.90
N ILE A 117 -5.62 15.42 14.85
CA ILE A 117 -5.23 14.01 14.98
C ILE A 117 -3.79 13.90 15.48
N CYS A 118 -2.87 14.65 14.88
CA CYS A 118 -1.47 14.68 15.29
C CYS A 118 -1.32 15.16 16.73
N ASN A 119 -2.01 16.23 17.12
CA ASN A 119 -1.97 16.78 18.47
C ASN A 119 -2.55 15.81 19.51
N LEU A 120 -3.64 15.12 19.19
CA LEU A 120 -4.23 14.09 20.04
C LEU A 120 -3.23 12.93 20.26
N MET A 121 -2.62 12.44 19.19
CA MET A 121 -1.65 11.36 19.23
C MET A 121 -0.41 11.74 20.07
N VAL A 122 0.11 12.96 19.89
CA VAL A 122 1.21 13.50 20.71
C VAL A 122 0.79 13.62 22.18
N SER A 123 -0.39 14.18 22.46
CA SER A 123 -0.88 14.35 23.83
C SER A 123 -1.03 13.02 24.58
N LEU A 124 -1.57 11.99 23.93
CA LEU A 124 -1.71 10.66 24.51
C LEU A 124 -0.34 10.01 24.79
N ALA A 125 0.63 10.17 23.88
CA ALA A 125 1.97 9.67 24.11
C ALA A 125 2.72 10.45 25.22
N GLN A 126 2.49 11.76 25.35
CA GLN A 126 3.04 12.57 26.45
C GLN A 126 2.48 12.16 27.82
N GLN A 127 1.28 11.56 27.86
CA GLN A 127 0.71 10.95 29.07
C GLN A 127 1.33 9.58 29.41
N GLY A 128 2.33 9.11 28.65
CA GLY A 128 2.98 7.82 28.89
C GLY A 128 2.31 6.64 28.20
N LYS A 129 1.23 6.85 27.43
CA LYS A 129 0.44 5.75 26.85
C LYS A 129 1.13 5.12 25.63
N ARG A 130 0.89 3.81 25.44
CA ARG A 130 1.16 3.09 24.18
C ARG A 130 0.01 3.29 23.20
N VAL A 131 0.22 4.18 22.25
CA VAL A 131 -0.79 4.59 21.27
C VAL A 131 -0.57 3.84 19.96
N VAL A 132 -1.63 3.25 19.43
CA VAL A 132 -1.65 2.70 18.07
C VAL A 132 -2.50 3.61 17.19
N ARG A 133 -1.89 4.23 16.17
CA ARG A 133 -2.59 4.91 15.08
C ARG A 133 -2.84 3.91 13.95
N LEU A 134 -4.02 3.34 13.94
CA LEU A 134 -4.43 2.32 12.99
C LEU A 134 -5.03 2.96 11.73
N LYS A 135 -4.45 2.65 10.57
CA LYS A 135 -4.77 3.28 9.28
C LYS A 135 -5.14 2.22 8.26
N GLY A 136 -6.20 2.45 7.48
CA GLY A 136 -6.55 1.56 6.37
C GLY A 136 -5.43 1.47 5.32
N GLY A 137 -5.17 0.27 4.82
CA GLY A 137 -4.12 -0.02 3.86
C GLY A 137 -2.72 0.08 4.48
N ASP A 138 -1.87 0.87 3.84
CA ASP A 138 -0.50 1.16 4.29
C ASP A 138 -0.39 2.62 4.77
N PRO A 139 0.30 2.91 5.88
CA PRO A 139 0.41 4.28 6.41
C PRO A 139 0.99 5.30 5.44
N PHE A 140 1.90 4.88 4.55
CA PHE A 140 2.66 5.75 3.66
C PHE A 140 2.15 5.77 2.22
N VAL A 141 1.20 4.91 1.85
CA VAL A 141 0.53 4.96 0.55
C VAL A 141 -0.77 5.76 0.65
N PHE A 142 -0.70 7.07 0.36
CA PHE A 142 -1.82 8.01 0.44
C PHE A 142 -2.52 8.09 1.81
N GLY A 143 -1.91 7.53 2.85
CA GLY A 143 -2.46 7.49 4.21
C GLY A 143 -2.10 8.69 5.08
N ARG A 144 -1.21 9.58 4.63
CA ARG A 144 -0.67 10.72 5.41
C ARG A 144 0.14 10.32 6.66
N GLY A 145 0.60 9.06 6.75
CA GLY A 145 1.42 8.61 7.88
C GLY A 145 2.73 9.38 8.02
N GLY A 146 3.27 9.95 6.93
CA GLY A 146 4.45 10.81 6.97
C GLY A 146 4.22 12.11 7.73
N GLU A 147 3.06 12.74 7.57
CA GLU A 147 2.70 13.95 8.34
C GLU A 147 2.54 13.64 9.83
N GLU A 148 1.92 12.50 10.15
CA GLU A 148 1.75 12.00 11.51
C GLU A 148 3.12 11.70 12.17
N ALA A 149 4.02 11.02 11.45
CA ALA A 149 5.38 10.74 11.91
C ALA A 149 6.19 12.03 12.15
N LEU A 150 6.11 13.01 11.24
CA LEU A 150 6.80 14.30 11.40
C LEU A 150 6.31 15.07 12.63
N ALA A 151 5.01 15.00 12.95
CA ALA A 151 4.48 15.60 14.17
C ALA A 151 5.05 14.95 15.44
N LEU A 152 5.25 13.63 15.45
CA LEU A 152 5.87 12.91 16.57
C LEU A 152 7.35 13.31 16.72
N VAL A 153 8.09 13.37 15.62
CA VAL A 153 9.49 13.84 15.59
C VAL A 153 9.61 15.24 16.17
N LYS A 154 8.75 16.17 15.73
CA LYS A 154 8.74 17.57 16.21
C LYS A 154 8.54 17.67 17.73
N ASN A 155 7.83 16.71 18.32
CA ASN A 155 7.53 16.67 19.75
C ASN A 155 8.42 15.69 20.54
N SER A 156 9.48 15.17 19.93
CA SER A 156 10.40 14.20 20.56
C SER A 156 9.71 12.95 21.13
N ILE A 157 8.67 12.47 20.45
CA ILE A 157 7.95 11.25 20.81
C ILE A 157 8.55 10.06 20.05
N ALA A 158 8.88 8.99 20.77
CA ALA A 158 9.35 7.75 20.17
C ALA A 158 8.20 7.07 19.40
N TYR A 159 8.51 6.59 18.20
CA TYR A 159 7.50 5.96 17.35
C TYR A 159 8.09 4.91 16.42
N GLU A 160 7.22 4.07 15.90
CA GLU A 160 7.51 3.19 14.78
C GLU A 160 6.41 3.22 13.72
N VAL A 161 6.75 2.78 12.51
CA VAL A 161 5.79 2.58 11.42
C VAL A 161 5.78 1.11 11.08
N ILE A 162 4.59 0.51 11.15
CA ILE A 162 4.35 -0.88 10.79
C ILE A 162 3.62 -0.88 9.44
N PRO A 163 4.24 -1.43 8.38
CA PRO A 163 3.64 -1.43 7.06
C PRO A 163 2.40 -2.32 7.02
N GLY A 164 1.50 -2.01 6.09
CA GLY A 164 0.30 -2.79 5.82
C GLY A 164 0.19 -3.18 4.34
N ILE A 165 -0.68 -4.13 4.04
CA ILE A 165 -1.01 -4.44 2.66
C ILE A 165 -1.83 -3.27 2.09
N THR A 166 -1.26 -2.52 1.14
CA THR A 166 -1.99 -1.42 0.51
C THR A 166 -3.13 -1.93 -0.38
N ALA A 167 -4.19 -1.13 -0.55
CA ALA A 167 -5.38 -1.52 -1.30
C ALA A 167 -5.07 -1.99 -2.71
N ALA A 168 -4.12 -1.37 -3.42
CA ALA A 168 -3.73 -1.79 -4.76
C ALA A 168 -3.27 -3.26 -4.81
N ILE A 169 -2.41 -3.67 -3.88
CA ILE A 169 -1.85 -5.02 -3.87
C ILE A 169 -2.91 -6.02 -3.39
N GLY A 170 -3.63 -5.68 -2.30
CA GLY A 170 -4.70 -6.54 -1.78
C GLY A 170 -5.81 -6.78 -2.79
N CYS A 171 -6.34 -5.70 -3.38
CA CYS A 171 -7.37 -5.78 -4.42
C CYS A 171 -6.85 -6.53 -5.65
N SER A 172 -5.61 -6.32 -6.07
CA SER A 172 -5.01 -7.03 -7.21
C SER A 172 -5.05 -8.55 -7.01
N ALA A 173 -4.57 -9.03 -5.86
CA ALA A 173 -4.57 -10.45 -5.53
C ALA A 173 -6.01 -11.01 -5.42
N ASN A 174 -6.89 -10.34 -4.67
CA ASN A 174 -8.26 -10.80 -4.43
C ASN A 174 -9.20 -10.68 -5.64
N SER A 175 -8.89 -9.83 -6.62
CA SER A 175 -9.69 -9.67 -7.85
C SER A 175 -9.13 -10.44 -9.04
N LEU A 176 -7.98 -11.11 -8.86
CA LEU A 176 -7.23 -11.79 -9.91
C LEU A 176 -6.86 -10.85 -11.06
N ILE A 177 -6.52 -9.61 -10.75
CA ILE A 177 -5.98 -8.62 -11.70
C ILE A 177 -4.55 -8.33 -11.29
N PRO A 178 -3.53 -9.02 -11.83
CA PRO A 178 -2.15 -8.76 -11.44
C PRO A 178 -1.73 -7.35 -11.88
N LEU A 179 -1.03 -6.60 -11.02
CA LEU A 179 -0.59 -5.23 -11.37
C LEU A 179 0.58 -5.20 -12.36
N THR A 180 1.28 -6.32 -12.51
CA THR A 180 2.36 -6.48 -13.48
C THR A 180 2.26 -7.88 -14.06
N HIS A 181 2.63 -8.01 -15.33
CA HIS A 181 2.74 -9.31 -15.99
C HIS A 181 3.73 -9.21 -17.13
N ARG A 182 4.62 -10.19 -17.26
CA ARG A 182 5.66 -10.19 -18.30
C ARG A 182 5.01 -10.10 -19.68
N GLY A 183 5.48 -9.17 -20.50
CA GLY A 183 4.94 -8.95 -21.85
C GLY A 183 3.62 -8.16 -21.89
N VAL A 184 3.06 -7.79 -20.73
CA VAL A 184 1.81 -7.00 -20.64
C VAL A 184 2.08 -5.67 -19.93
N ALA A 185 2.55 -5.70 -18.69
CA ALA A 185 2.95 -4.50 -17.95
C ALA A 185 4.18 -4.77 -17.08
N ARG A 186 5.23 -3.96 -17.25
CA ARG A 186 6.52 -4.10 -16.52
C ARG A 186 6.67 -3.10 -15.38
N SER A 187 5.75 -2.17 -15.24
CA SER A 187 5.71 -1.21 -14.15
C SER A 187 4.27 -0.87 -13.81
N VAL A 188 4.10 -0.42 -12.57
CA VAL A 188 2.84 0.04 -12.01
C VAL A 188 3.02 1.41 -11.42
N THR A 189 2.05 2.30 -11.64
CA THR A 189 2.03 3.64 -11.05
C THR A 189 0.78 3.79 -10.20
N PHE A 190 0.96 4.13 -8.92
CA PHE A 190 -0.14 4.46 -8.00
C PHE A 190 -0.37 5.96 -8.02
N VAL A 191 -1.62 6.36 -8.22
CA VAL A 191 -2.02 7.76 -8.32
C VAL A 191 -3.26 8.02 -7.49
N ILE A 192 -3.45 9.28 -7.10
CA ILE A 192 -4.69 9.76 -6.49
C ILE A 192 -5.56 10.40 -7.58
N GLY A 193 -6.88 10.23 -7.49
CA GLY A 193 -7.84 10.84 -8.41
C GLY A 193 -7.89 12.37 -8.38
N GLN A 194 -7.18 13.01 -7.45
CA GLN A 194 -7.03 14.45 -7.41
C GLN A 194 -6.11 14.90 -8.55
N VAL A 195 -6.71 15.52 -9.56
CA VAL A 195 -6.04 15.94 -10.78
C VAL A 195 -5.24 17.22 -10.51
N VAL A 196 -3.95 17.18 -10.85
CA VAL A 196 -3.08 18.36 -10.94
C VAL A 196 -2.81 18.67 -12.42
N THR A 197 -2.43 19.91 -12.72
CA THR A 197 -2.13 20.35 -14.09
C THR A 197 -1.12 19.42 -14.76
N GLY A 198 -1.40 18.98 -15.99
CA GLY A 198 -0.54 18.09 -16.79
C GLY A 198 -0.65 16.60 -16.45
N ALA A 199 -1.42 16.21 -15.44
CA ALA A 199 -1.51 14.82 -15.00
C ALA A 199 -2.04 13.87 -16.09
N PHE A 200 -3.05 14.27 -16.86
CA PHE A 200 -3.65 13.40 -17.87
C PHE A 200 -2.72 13.05 -19.02
N GLU A 201 -1.90 14.00 -19.48
CA GLU A 201 -0.91 13.76 -20.52
C GLU A 201 0.13 12.74 -20.04
N ALA A 202 0.67 12.94 -18.84
CA ALA A 202 1.62 12.01 -18.22
C ALA A 202 1.00 10.61 -18.03
N TRP A 203 -0.21 10.53 -17.48
CA TRP A 203 -0.90 9.25 -17.27
C TRP A 203 -1.18 8.52 -18.59
N SER A 204 -1.62 9.24 -19.62
CA SER A 204 -1.85 8.71 -20.96
C SER A 204 -0.56 8.14 -21.55
N GLN A 205 0.55 8.88 -21.49
CA GLN A 205 1.87 8.42 -21.97
C GLN A 205 2.34 7.16 -21.23
N LEU A 206 2.19 7.11 -19.90
CA LEU A 206 2.54 5.92 -19.11
C LEU A 206 1.73 4.70 -19.56
N MET A 207 0.40 4.82 -19.69
CA MET A 207 -0.45 3.70 -20.12
C MET A 207 -0.15 3.26 -21.56
N GLN A 208 0.10 4.20 -22.48
CA GLN A 208 0.52 3.89 -23.85
C GLN A 208 1.88 3.17 -23.90
N SER A 209 2.77 3.43 -22.95
CA SER A 209 4.04 2.70 -22.80
C SER A 209 3.90 1.30 -22.17
N GLY A 210 2.67 0.85 -21.92
CA GLY A 210 2.38 -0.47 -21.36
C GLY A 210 2.46 -0.54 -19.84
N GLN A 211 2.19 0.56 -19.13
CA GLN A 211 2.13 0.56 -17.67
C GLN A 211 0.72 0.33 -17.15
N THR A 212 0.62 -0.24 -15.96
CA THR A 212 -0.64 -0.30 -15.20
C THR A 212 -0.75 0.91 -14.29
N LEU A 213 -1.85 1.64 -14.36
CA LEU A 213 -2.15 2.73 -13.44
C LEU A 213 -3.24 2.32 -12.48
N VAL A 214 -3.04 2.63 -11.19
CA VAL A 214 -4.01 2.34 -10.12
C VAL A 214 -4.40 3.64 -9.44
N PHE A 215 -5.68 4.01 -9.57
CA PHE A 215 -6.24 5.23 -9.01
C PHE A 215 -6.91 4.96 -7.67
N TYR A 216 -6.38 5.62 -6.64
CA TYR A 216 -7.01 5.77 -5.33
C TYR A 216 -7.94 6.97 -5.34
N MET A 217 -9.09 6.87 -4.67
CA MET A 217 -10.05 7.98 -4.55
C MET A 217 -10.47 8.53 -5.93
N GLY A 218 -10.50 7.68 -6.96
CA GLY A 218 -10.76 8.07 -8.34
C GLY A 218 -12.23 8.02 -8.76
N LEU A 219 -13.08 7.28 -8.03
CA LEU A 219 -14.45 6.97 -8.46
C LEU A 219 -15.28 8.24 -8.71
N GLU A 220 -15.25 9.20 -7.79
CA GLU A 220 -15.96 10.48 -7.93
C GLU A 220 -15.40 11.39 -9.03
N LYS A 221 -14.20 11.07 -9.54
CA LYS A 221 -13.48 11.81 -10.58
C LYS A 221 -13.50 11.09 -11.93
N SER A 222 -14.23 9.99 -12.05
CA SER A 222 -14.29 9.15 -13.24
C SER A 222 -14.62 9.91 -14.53
N SER A 223 -15.57 10.87 -14.48
CA SER A 223 -15.90 11.73 -15.63
C SER A 223 -14.70 12.53 -16.15
N GLN A 224 -13.95 13.15 -15.22
CA GLN A 224 -12.76 13.94 -15.53
C GLN A 224 -11.61 13.04 -16.01
N ILE A 225 -11.42 11.89 -15.37
CA ILE A 225 -10.42 10.90 -15.75
C ILE A 225 -10.68 10.38 -17.17
N GLN A 226 -11.92 9.97 -17.48
CA GLN A 226 -12.30 9.50 -18.81
C GLN A 226 -12.04 10.57 -19.88
N THR A 227 -12.60 11.77 -19.68
CA THR A 227 -12.50 12.85 -20.67
C THR A 227 -11.04 13.29 -20.86
N GLY A 228 -10.31 13.45 -19.75
CA GLY A 228 -8.92 13.89 -19.75
C GLY A 228 -7.98 12.91 -20.43
N LEU A 229 -8.11 11.60 -20.16
CA LEU A 229 -7.27 10.57 -20.76
C LEU A 229 -7.55 10.39 -22.25
N ILE A 230 -8.83 10.36 -22.66
CA ILE A 230 -9.21 10.28 -24.09
C ILE A 230 -8.72 11.52 -24.83
N GLY A 231 -8.93 12.72 -24.26
CA GLY A 231 -8.43 13.97 -24.82
C GLY A 231 -6.90 14.04 -24.91
N SER A 232 -6.20 13.28 -24.07
CA SER A 232 -4.73 13.14 -24.08
C SER A 232 -4.25 11.96 -24.96
N GLY A 233 -5.09 11.45 -25.85
CA GLY A 233 -4.74 10.44 -26.86
C GLY A 233 -4.79 8.99 -26.41
N LEU A 234 -5.27 8.69 -25.19
CA LEU A 234 -5.50 7.30 -24.78
C LEU A 234 -6.71 6.73 -25.51
N ARG A 235 -6.58 5.50 -26.01
CA ARG A 235 -7.66 4.82 -26.73
C ARG A 235 -8.91 4.64 -25.87
N ALA A 236 -10.08 4.85 -26.49
CA ALA A 236 -11.38 4.81 -25.82
C ALA A 236 -11.75 3.41 -25.28
N ASP A 237 -11.23 2.35 -25.89
CA ASP A 237 -11.45 0.96 -25.50
C ASP A 237 -10.43 0.44 -24.47
N PHE A 238 -9.63 1.34 -23.85
CA PHE A 238 -8.58 0.92 -22.93
C PHE A 238 -9.16 0.17 -21.73
N PRO A 239 -8.59 -0.98 -21.31
CA PRO A 239 -9.20 -1.82 -20.28
C PRO A 239 -9.16 -1.17 -18.89
N VAL A 240 -10.30 -1.22 -18.20
CA VAL A 240 -10.47 -0.67 -16.86
C VAL A 240 -11.20 -1.68 -15.97
N ALA A 241 -10.81 -1.74 -14.69
CA ALA A 241 -11.57 -2.42 -13.66
C ALA A 241 -11.83 -1.47 -12.49
N ILE A 242 -13.05 -1.47 -11.95
CA ILE A 242 -13.39 -0.84 -10.67
C ILE A 242 -13.60 -1.96 -9.65
N ILE A 243 -12.83 -1.93 -8.57
CA ILE A 243 -12.92 -2.89 -7.46
C ILE A 243 -13.49 -2.14 -6.27
N THR A 244 -14.69 -2.50 -5.84
CA THR A 244 -15.34 -1.93 -4.66
C THR A 244 -15.19 -2.88 -3.48
N HIS A 245 -15.08 -2.33 -2.26
CA HIS A 245 -14.95 -3.11 -1.03
C HIS A 245 -13.88 -4.22 -1.11
N GLY A 246 -12.72 -3.90 -1.70
CA GLY A 246 -11.69 -4.88 -1.97
C GLY A 246 -11.22 -5.63 -0.72
N CYS A 247 -10.99 -6.94 -0.86
CA CYS A 247 -10.66 -7.87 0.22
C CYS A 247 -11.72 -7.96 1.32
N SER A 248 -12.98 -7.56 1.05
CA SER A 248 -14.10 -7.83 1.96
C SER A 248 -15.06 -8.86 1.35
N PRO A 249 -15.94 -9.47 2.16
CA PRO A 249 -17.02 -10.32 1.64
C PRO A 249 -17.98 -9.60 0.68
N GLN A 250 -18.00 -8.26 0.70
CA GLN A 250 -18.80 -7.41 -0.19
C GLN A 250 -18.03 -6.98 -1.44
N GLN A 251 -16.82 -7.51 -1.67
CA GLN A 251 -16.02 -7.16 -2.83
C GLN A 251 -16.79 -7.38 -4.13
N GLN A 252 -16.82 -6.37 -5.00
CA GLN A 252 -17.32 -6.50 -6.37
C GLN A 252 -16.26 -6.01 -7.36
N VAL A 253 -16.17 -6.68 -8.51
CA VAL A 253 -15.23 -6.34 -9.58
C VAL A 253 -16.00 -6.04 -10.84
N HIS A 254 -15.91 -4.79 -11.30
CA HIS A 254 -16.59 -4.31 -12.51
C HIS A 254 -15.55 -4.06 -13.60
N VAL A 255 -15.48 -4.96 -14.58
CA VAL A 255 -14.59 -4.80 -15.75
C VAL A 255 -15.34 -4.01 -16.83
N THR A 256 -14.67 -3.02 -17.40
CA THR A 256 -15.22 -2.12 -18.41
C THR A 256 -14.10 -1.54 -19.31
N GLN A 257 -14.45 -0.58 -20.15
CA GLN A 257 -13.54 0.18 -21.00
C GLN A 257 -13.55 1.65 -20.61
N LEU A 258 -12.51 2.38 -20.98
CA LEU A 258 -12.34 3.79 -20.62
C LEU A 258 -13.53 4.67 -21.05
N ASN A 259 -14.13 4.42 -22.22
CA ASN A 259 -15.30 5.15 -22.72
C ASN A 259 -16.59 4.94 -21.92
N GLN A 260 -16.65 3.88 -21.10
CA GLN A 260 -17.80 3.51 -20.26
C GLN A 260 -17.56 3.81 -18.77
N LEU A 261 -16.36 4.29 -18.43
CA LEU A 261 -15.93 4.51 -17.05
C LEU A 261 -16.89 5.44 -16.29
N ASN A 262 -17.29 6.55 -16.90
CA ASN A 262 -18.18 7.53 -16.30
C ASN A 262 -19.57 6.92 -16.01
N ASP A 263 -20.14 6.22 -16.97
CA ASP A 263 -21.48 5.64 -16.83
C ASP A 263 -21.50 4.59 -15.71
N LEU A 264 -20.49 3.72 -15.67
CA LEU A 264 -20.30 2.77 -14.58
C LEU A 264 -20.14 3.51 -13.23
N SER A 265 -19.35 4.57 -13.18
CA SER A 265 -19.14 5.33 -11.94
C SER A 265 -20.42 5.98 -11.38
N ILE A 266 -21.36 6.36 -12.26
CA ILE A 266 -22.66 6.89 -11.85
C ILE A 266 -23.49 5.81 -11.16
N THR A 267 -23.45 4.56 -11.66
CA THR A 267 -24.15 3.43 -11.01
C THR A 267 -23.55 3.07 -9.65
N LEU A 268 -22.25 3.32 -9.47
CA LEU A 268 -21.51 3.06 -8.23
C LEU A 268 -21.42 4.30 -7.32
N LYS A 269 -22.18 5.36 -7.59
CA LYS A 269 -22.12 6.59 -6.82
C LYS A 269 -22.41 6.34 -5.34
N GLY A 270 -21.51 6.80 -4.48
CA GLY A 270 -21.61 6.61 -3.02
C GLY A 270 -21.03 5.29 -2.52
N VAL A 271 -20.64 4.37 -3.41
CA VAL A 271 -19.93 3.14 -3.02
C VAL A 271 -18.49 3.47 -2.67
N SER A 272 -18.07 3.09 -1.46
CA SER A 272 -16.72 3.36 -0.93
C SER A 272 -16.33 2.29 0.08
N PRO A 273 -15.08 1.81 0.10
CA PRO A 273 -13.95 2.21 -0.75
C PRO A 273 -14.02 1.61 -2.16
N ALA A 274 -13.40 2.30 -3.12
CA ALA A 274 -13.28 1.84 -4.50
C ALA A 274 -11.88 2.16 -5.07
N LEU A 275 -11.36 1.25 -5.89
CA LEU A 275 -10.07 1.35 -6.56
C LEU A 275 -10.28 1.16 -8.06
N ILE A 276 -9.65 2.01 -8.88
CA ILE A 276 -9.70 1.86 -10.34
C ILE A 276 -8.36 1.36 -10.83
N VAL A 277 -8.33 0.25 -11.55
CA VAL A 277 -7.13 -0.30 -12.20
C VAL A 277 -7.29 -0.13 -13.70
N MET A 278 -6.33 0.53 -14.34
CA MET A 278 -6.30 0.73 -15.79
C MET A 278 -5.04 0.11 -16.37
N GLY A 279 -5.19 -0.79 -17.35
CA GLY A 279 -4.07 -1.43 -18.01
C GLY A 279 -4.45 -2.75 -18.67
N GLU A 280 -3.65 -3.19 -19.63
CA GLU A 280 -3.88 -4.45 -20.35
C GLU A 280 -3.96 -5.68 -19.43
N VAL A 281 -3.36 -5.61 -18.24
CA VAL A 281 -3.44 -6.65 -17.21
C VAL A 281 -4.86 -6.97 -16.75
N VAL A 282 -5.82 -6.04 -16.92
CA VAL A 282 -7.23 -6.28 -16.58
C VAL A 282 -7.80 -7.45 -17.40
N LYS A 283 -7.34 -7.64 -18.64
CA LYS A 283 -7.76 -8.75 -19.51
C LYS A 283 -7.34 -10.13 -19.00
N LEU A 284 -6.29 -10.21 -18.17
CA LEU A 284 -5.82 -11.48 -17.61
C LEU A 284 -6.79 -12.08 -16.61
N ARG A 285 -7.68 -11.26 -16.03
CA ARG A 285 -8.66 -11.70 -15.03
C ARG A 285 -9.55 -12.83 -15.54
N GLU A 286 -10.01 -12.75 -16.79
CA GLU A 286 -10.90 -13.76 -17.38
C GLU A 286 -10.23 -15.15 -17.36
N GLN A 287 -9.00 -15.23 -17.85
CA GLN A 287 -8.21 -16.47 -17.87
C GLN A 287 -7.90 -17.00 -16.45
N LEU A 288 -7.61 -16.09 -15.50
CA LEU A 288 -7.30 -16.48 -14.13
C LEU A 288 -8.53 -17.00 -13.38
N ILE A 289 -9.73 -16.50 -13.69
CA ILE A 289 -10.98 -16.94 -13.05
C ILE A 289 -11.40 -18.32 -13.53
N GLU A 290 -11.30 -18.60 -14.83
CA GLU A 290 -11.67 -19.91 -15.40
C GLU A 290 -10.97 -21.07 -14.68
N THR A 291 -9.69 -20.87 -14.32
CA THR A 291 -8.91 -21.89 -13.61
C THR A 291 -9.37 -22.06 -12.17
N VAL A 292 -9.66 -20.97 -11.44
CA VAL A 292 -10.12 -21.04 -10.04
C VAL A 292 -11.46 -21.76 -9.94
N GLN A 293 -12.41 -21.44 -10.82
CA GLN A 293 -13.74 -22.07 -10.83
C GLN A 293 -13.65 -23.58 -11.09
N SER A 294 -12.75 -24.00 -11.99
CA SER A 294 -12.54 -25.42 -12.28
C SER A 294 -12.01 -26.23 -11.10
N VAL A 295 -11.34 -25.59 -10.14
CA VAL A 295 -10.82 -26.23 -8.91
C VAL A 295 -11.90 -26.30 -7.83
N THR A 296 -12.69 -25.23 -7.65
CA THR A 296 -13.80 -25.23 -6.66
C THR A 296 -14.88 -26.25 -7.00
N GLU A 297 -15.18 -26.43 -8.29
CA GLU A 297 -16.12 -27.47 -8.76
C GLU A 297 -15.60 -28.89 -8.54
N TYR A 298 -14.27 -29.08 -8.45
CA TYR A 298 -13.65 -30.39 -8.24
C TYR A 298 -13.52 -30.76 -6.75
N GLU A 299 -13.44 -29.78 -5.86
CA GLU A 299 -13.33 -30.00 -4.41
C GLU A 299 -14.68 -30.05 -3.66
N GLY A 300 -15.81 -29.83 -4.34
CA GLY A 300 -17.14 -30.06 -3.75
C GLY A 300 -17.39 -29.24 -2.47
N ILE A 301 -16.93 -27.99 -2.45
CA ILE A 301 -17.34 -26.97 -1.47
C ILE A 301 -18.47 -26.13 -2.07
#